data_AF-A0A2N3DHF3-F1
#
_entry.id   AF-A0A2N3DHF3-F1
#
_cell.length_a   1.000
_cell.length_b   1.000
_cell.length_c   1.000
_cell.angle_alpha   90.00
_cell.angle_beta   90.00
_cell.angle_gamma   90.00
#
_symmetry.space_group_name_H-M   'P 1'
#
loop_
_entity.id
_entity.type
_entity.pdbx_description
1 polymer ?
#
loop_
_entity_poly.entity_id
_entity_poly.type
_entity_poly.pdbx_seq_one_letter_code
_entity_poly.pdbx_strand_id
1 'polypeptide(L)' 'AAIALPVVLVLLLVQVLTGLLARSAPALNLFALGLPAGALAGVVALIIAIPVMVQQFEGVIEAALDYSTMLIAPETPQ' A
#
# COMPACT_ATOMS: atom_id res chain seq x y z
N ALA A 1 0.15 7.17 5.30
CA ALA A 1 0.71 6.71 4.00
C ALA A 1 1.58 5.45 4.12
N ALA A 2 2.16 5.12 5.28
CA ALA A 2 3.01 3.93 5.46
C ALA A 2 2.29 2.58 5.18
N ILE A 3 0.98 2.50 5.45
CA ILE A 3 0.20 1.26 5.35
C ILE A 3 0.14 0.71 3.91
N ALA A 4 0.06 1.57 2.89
CA ALA A 4 -0.02 1.14 1.50
C ALA A 4 1.36 0.88 0.85
N LEU A 5 2.45 1.26 1.52
CA LEU A 5 3.82 1.19 1.01
C LEU A 5 4.20 -0.17 0.38
N PRO A 6 3.96 -1.35 1.01
CA PRO A 6 4.36 -2.63 0.44
C PRO A 6 3.70 -2.91 -0.91
N VAL A 7 2.40 -2.61 -1.03
CA VAL A 7 1.63 -2.83 -2.27
C VAL A 7 2.05 -1.84 -3.34
N VAL A 8 2.19 -0.55 -2.98
CA VAL A 8 2.61 0.50 -3.92
C VAL A 8 3.99 0.20 -4.48
N LEU A 9 4.92 -0.30 -3.67
CA LEU A 9 6.26 -0.68 -4.12
C LEU A 9 6.20 -1.80 -5.17
N VAL A 10 5.42 -2.85 -4.91
CA VAL A 10 5.24 -3.95 -5.88
C VAL A 10 4.62 -3.45 -7.18
N LEU A 11 3.58 -2.63 -7.10
CA LEU A 11 2.95 -2.05 -8.29
C LEU A 11 3.93 -1.16 -9.08
N LEU A 12 4.74 -0.35 -8.40
CA LEU A 12 5.79 0.45 -9.03
C LEU A 12 6.81 -0.42 -9.76
N LEU A 13 7.25 -1.53 -9.15
CA LEU A 13 8.15 -2.48 -9.80
C LEU A 13 7.52 -3.07 -11.06
N VAL A 14 6.24 -3.45 -10.99
CA VAL A 14 5.53 -3.96 -12.18
C VAL A 14 5.46 -2.91 -13.28
N GLN A 15 5.20 -1.64 -12.95
CA GLN A 15 5.16 -0.58 -13.96
C GLN A 15 6.54 -0.31 -14.58
N VAL A 16 7.62 -0.33 -13.77
CA VAL A 16 8.99 -0.19 -14.28
C VAL A 16 9.35 -1.35 -15.20
N LEU A 17 9.05 -2.59 -14.80
CA LEU A 17 9.32 -3.77 -15.62
C LEU A 17 8.50 -3.75 -16.92
N THR A 18 7.23 -3.39 -16.84
CA THR A 18 6.35 -3.30 -18.02
C THR A 18 6.84 -2.20 -18.97
N GLY A 19 7.25 -1.05 -18.45
CA GLY A 19 7.84 0.03 -19.26
C GLY A 19 9.17 -0.37 -19.90
N LEU A 20 10.01 -1.13 -19.19
CA LEU A 20 11.26 -1.67 -19.75
C LEU A 20 10.97 -2.68 -20.88
N LEU A 21 10.01 -3.57 -20.68
CA LEU A 21 9.59 -4.54 -21.70
C LEU A 21 9.02 -3.86 -22.94
N ALA A 22 8.23 -2.80 -22.78
CA ALA A 22 7.68 -2.03 -23.90
C ALA A 22 8.77 -1.37 -24.76
N ARG A 23 9.92 -1.00 -24.15
CA ARG A 23 11.10 -0.52 -24.90
C ARG A 23 11.77 -1.64 -25.68
N SER A 24 11.85 -2.85 -25.12
CA SER A 24 12.53 -4.00 -25.74
C SER A 24 11.68 -4.74 -26.77
N ALA A 25 10.34 -4.70 -26.64
CA ALA A 25 9.39 -5.40 -27.50
C ALA A 25 8.17 -4.49 -27.76
N PRO A 26 8.24 -3.57 -28.75
CA PRO A 26 7.18 -2.58 -29.00
C PRO A 26 5.84 -3.18 -29.45
N ALA A 27 5.81 -4.47 -29.84
CA ALA A 27 4.60 -5.19 -30.20
C ALA A 27 3.83 -5.78 -29.00
N LEU A 28 4.44 -5.85 -27.81
CA LEU A 28 3.72 -6.22 -26.59
C LEU A 28 2.89 -5.01 -26.13
N ASN A 29 1.64 -4.99 -26.57
CA ASN A 29 0.70 -3.92 -26.24
C ASN A 29 0.62 -3.74 -24.70
N LEU A 30 1.00 -2.55 -24.21
CA LEU A 30 0.95 -2.15 -22.79
C LEU A 30 -0.45 -2.31 -22.18
N PHE A 31 -1.50 -2.18 -23.00
CA PHE A 31 -2.85 -2.46 -22.54
C PHE A 31 -3.14 -3.96 -22.43
N ALA A 32 -2.58 -4.77 -23.32
CA ALA A 32 -2.77 -6.23 -23.30
C ALA A 32 -1.94 -6.91 -22.20
N LEU A 33 -0.79 -6.36 -21.83
CA LEU A 33 0.10 -6.98 -20.84
C LEU A 33 0.21 -6.19 -19.53
N GLY A 34 0.35 -4.86 -19.59
CA GLY A 34 0.58 -4.02 -18.41
C GLY A 34 -0.62 -3.92 -17.49
N LEU A 35 -1.82 -3.74 -18.04
CA LEU A 35 -3.06 -3.66 -17.24
C LEU A 35 -3.36 -4.99 -16.54
N PRO A 36 -3.35 -6.15 -17.24
CA PRO A 36 -3.56 -7.45 -16.59
C PRO A 36 -2.46 -7.82 -15.61
N ALA A 37 -1.19 -7.56 -15.94
CA ALA A 37 -0.06 -7.85 -15.04
C ALA A 37 -0.11 -6.99 -13.77
N GLY A 38 -0.41 -5.70 -13.91
CA GLY A 38 -0.58 -4.79 -12.77
C GLY A 38 -1.74 -5.20 -11.87
N ALA A 39 -2.88 -5.60 -12.44
CA ALA A 39 -4.03 -6.05 -11.67
C ALA A 39 -3.73 -7.34 -10.90
N LEU A 40 -3.16 -8.35 -11.55
CA LEU A 40 -2.81 -9.63 -10.91
C LEU A 40 -1.74 -9.44 -9.83
N ALA A 41 -0.68 -8.68 -10.13
CA ALA A 41 0.37 -8.38 -9.15
C ALA A 41 -0.18 -7.57 -7.97
N GLY A 42 -1.10 -6.63 -8.21
CA GLY A 42 -1.75 -5.87 -7.14
C GLY A 42 -2.56 -6.76 -6.21
N VAL A 43 -3.36 -7.68 -6.75
CA VAL A 43 -4.15 -8.64 -5.95
C VAL A 43 -3.22 -9.56 -5.14
N VAL A 44 -2.19 -10.12 -5.76
CA VAL A 44 -1.20 -10.98 -5.06
C VAL A 44 -0.46 -10.20 -3.98
N ALA A 45 0.00 -8.98 -4.29
CA ALA A 45 0.67 -8.11 -3.34
C ALA A 45 -0.23 -7.75 -2.16
N LEU A 46 -1.51 -7.45 -2.41
CA LEU A 46 -2.49 -7.19 -1.36
C LEU A 46 -2.66 -8.40 -0.45
N ILE A 47 -2.87 -9.59 -1.01
CA ILE A 47 -3.03 -10.82 -0.22
C ILE A 47 -1.83 -11.04 0.72
N ILE A 48 -0.62 -10.82 0.21
CA ILE A 48 0.62 -10.96 0.98
C ILE A 48 0.77 -9.83 2.02
N ALA A 49 0.35 -8.61 1.69
CA ALA A 49 0.53 -7.43 2.53
C ALA A 49 -0.53 -7.28 3.64
N ILE A 50 -1.72 -7.89 3.52
CA ILE A 50 -2.80 -7.83 4.51
C ILE A 50 -2.32 -8.00 5.96
N PRO A 51 -1.57 -9.04 6.36
CA PRO A 51 -1.18 -9.22 7.76
C PRO A 51 -0.33 -8.07 8.30
N VAL A 52 0.56 -7.52 7.48
CA VAL A 52 1.37 -6.34 7.86
C VAL A 52 0.50 -5.09 7.94
N MET A 53 -0.44 -4.92 7.01
CA MET A 53 -1.34 -3.77 7.01
C MET A 53 -2.25 -3.77 8.25
N VAL A 54 -2.76 -4.93 8.67
CA VAL A 54 -3.60 -5.07 9.87
C VAL A 54 -2.83 -4.63 11.12
N GLN A 55 -1.60 -5.12 11.33
CA GLN A 55 -0.80 -4.71 12.49
C GLN A 55 -0.48 -3.21 12.51
N GLN A 56 -0.22 -2.60 11.34
CA GLN A 56 -0.05 -1.15 11.29
C GLN A 56 -1.35 -0.40 11.59
N PHE A 57 -2.49 -0.95 11.19
CA PHE A 57 -3.79 -0.34 11.45
C PHE A 57 -4.15 -0.37 12.93
N GLU A 58 -3.87 -1.47 13.62
CA GLU A 58 -4.04 -1.60 15.08
C GLU A 58 -3.25 -0.52 15.82
N GLY A 59 -1.96 -0.35 15.52
CA GLY A 59 -1.14 0.67 16.16
C GLY A 59 -1.64 2.11 15.89
N VAL A 60 -2.24 2.37 14.72
CA VAL A 60 -2.85 3.67 14.43
C VAL A 60 -4.12 3.89 15.25
N ILE A 61 -4.95 2.85 15.44
CA ILE A 61 -6.15 2.93 16.27
C ILE A 61 -5.76 3.19 17.73
N GLU A 62 -4.81 2.45 18.28
CA GLU A 62 -4.32 2.64 19.64
C GLU A 62 -3.83 4.06 19.86
N ALA A 63 -2.95 4.56 18.98
CA ALA A 63 -2.47 5.93 19.05
C ALA A 63 -3.61 6.96 18.98
N ALA A 64 -4.60 6.74 18.10
CA ALA A 64 -5.74 7.65 17.98
C ALA A 64 -6.60 7.70 19.25
N LEU A 65 -6.80 6.54 19.91
CA LEU A 65 -7.52 6.46 21.18
C LEU A 65 -6.75 7.14 22.31
N ASP A 66 -5.44 6.95 22.37
CA ASP A 66 -4.57 7.63 23.34
C ASP A 66 -4.66 9.15 23.20
N TYR A 67 -4.63 9.68 21.97
CA TYR A 67 -4.82 11.10 21.75
C TYR A 67 -6.22 11.58 22.14
N SER A 68 -7.28 10.80 21.86
CA SER A 68 -8.64 11.16 22.27
C SER A 68 -8.79 11.21 23.79
N THR A 69 -8.16 10.29 24.53
CA THR A 69 -8.23 10.29 26.00
C THR A 69 -7.46 11.46 26.60
N MET A 70 -6.32 11.83 26.01
CA MET A 70 -5.56 13.02 26.42
C MET A 70 -6.38 14.30 26.28
N LEU A 71 -7.21 14.42 25.24
CA LEU A 71 -8.07 15.60 25.02
C LEU A 71 -9.27 15.68 25.98
N ILE A 72 -9.71 14.55 26.51
CA ILE A 72 -10.89 14.45 27.42
C ILE A 72 -10.44 14.39 28.88
N ALA A 73 -9.17 14.09 29.15
CA ALA A 73 -8.61 14.14 30.49
C ALA A 73 -8.89 15.52 31.09
N PRO A 74 -9.59 15.60 32.24
CA PRO A 74 -9.83 16.88 32.87
C PRO A 74 -8.47 17.51 33.11
N GLU A 75 -8.31 18.78 32.73
CA GLU A 75 -7.18 19.60 33.19
C GLU A 75 -7.15 19.41 34.71
N THR A 76 -6.24 18.59 35.26
CA THR A 76 -6.03 18.56 36.70
C THR A 76 -5.56 19.97 37.03
N PRO A 77 -6.38 20.78 37.74
CA PRO A 77 -5.91 22.09 38.15
C PRO A 77 -4.69 21.85 39.05
N GLN A 78 -3.58 22.51 38.72
CA GLN A 78 -2.39 22.53 39.56
C GLN A 78 -2.73 23.01 40.98
#